data_AF-A0A0B8QGA2-F1
#
_entry.id   AF-A0A0B8QGA2-F1
#
_cell.length_a   1.000
_cell.length_b   1.000
_cell.length_c   1.000
_cell.angle_alpha   90.00
_cell.angle_beta   90.00
_cell.angle_gamma   90.00
#
_symmetry.space_group_name_H-M   'P 1'
#
loop_
_entity.id
_entity.type
_entity.pdbx_description
1 polymer ?
#
loop_
_entity_poly.entity_id
_entity_poly.type
_entity_poly.pdbx_seq_one_letter_code
_entity_poly.pdbx_strand_id
1 'polypeptide(L)'
;MLVQPTETKSKFIRAKLIKVQQKSDARREPFCPHFDRCGGCSLQHMPYQTQLEVKQQAFKKLMSKLAPSVELSAIIQGDEQGYRRRSRISLRWNPKSQQLEFGFRQGKSNQIVSIDQCPVMSPNLQGLLAPALTVLSSLSQPRNLGHLELVDADNTQVVLLRTTEELKVADKKAMLEFAKAHQVSLYLHQARLSQSLSMAMLQYALRLAQSSHSCPRTLSKLTAV
;
A
#
# COMPACT_ATOMS: atom_id res chain seq x y z
N MET A 1 20.10 10.28 26.52
CA MET A 1 20.10 9.15 25.55
C MET A 1 21.47 9.06 24.90
N LEU A 2 21.94 7.86 24.56
CA LEU A 2 23.21 7.65 23.85
C LEU A 2 22.93 7.53 22.34
N VAL A 3 23.64 8.32 21.54
CA VAL A 3 23.44 8.40 20.08
C VAL A 3 24.79 8.37 19.34
N GLN A 4 24.79 7.84 18.13
CA GLN A 4 25.93 7.85 17.21
C GLN A 4 25.67 8.83 16.06
N PRO A 5 26.51 9.86 15.85
CA PRO A 5 26.40 10.71 14.66
C PRO A 5 26.53 9.89 13.37
N THR A 6 25.63 10.10 12.42
CA THR A 6 25.64 9.46 11.10
C THR A 6 25.90 10.45 9.97
N GLU A 7 25.56 11.72 10.17
CA GLU A 7 25.80 12.79 9.20
C GLU A 7 25.95 14.12 9.94
N THR A 8 27.00 14.87 9.61
CA THR A 8 27.27 16.19 10.16
C THR A 8 27.18 17.23 9.05
N LYS A 9 26.35 18.25 9.24
CA LYS A 9 26.23 19.41 8.36
C LYS A 9 26.38 20.68 9.19
N SER A 10 26.66 21.81 8.54
CA SER A 10 26.90 23.10 9.21
C SER A 10 25.75 23.57 10.11
N LYS A 11 24.50 23.16 9.82
CA LYS A 11 23.30 23.58 10.56
C LYS A 11 22.65 22.48 11.39
N PHE A 12 23.02 21.21 11.22
CA PHE A 12 22.40 20.09 11.93
C PHE A 12 23.28 18.85 11.94
N ILE A 13 23.02 17.97 12.90
CA ILE A 13 23.60 16.63 12.98
C ILE A 13 22.46 15.61 12.95
N ARG A 14 22.60 14.57 12.13
CA ARG A 14 21.75 13.37 12.22
C ARG A 14 22.48 12.30 13.01
N ALA A 15 21.77 11.62 13.87
CA ALA A 15 22.33 10.55 14.69
C ALA A 15 21.40 9.33 14.75
N LYS A 16 21.99 8.16 14.96
CA LYS A 16 21.31 6.90 15.25
C LYS A 16 21.25 6.71 16.77
N LEU A 17 20.07 6.38 17.29
CA LEU A 17 19.90 6.04 18.70
C LEU A 17 20.62 4.72 19.01
N ILE A 18 21.50 4.72 20.01
CA ILE A 18 22.15 3.50 20.52
C ILE A 18 21.39 2.99 21.75
N LYS A 19 21.12 3.87 22.72
CA LYS A 19 20.46 3.49 23.98
C LYS A 19 19.62 4.64 24.52
N VAL A 20 18.39 4.33 24.94
CA VAL A 20 17.59 5.25 25.74
C VAL A 20 18.04 5.14 27.19
N GLN A 21 18.48 6.24 27.79
CA GLN A 21 18.89 6.29 29.21
C GLN A 21 17.68 6.50 30.13
N GLN A 22 16.83 7.45 29.77
CA GLN A 22 15.56 7.74 30.42
C GLN A 22 14.50 7.86 29.33
N LYS A 23 13.46 7.03 29.40
CA LYS A 23 12.29 7.15 28.53
C LYS A 23 11.46 8.34 29.01
N SER A 24 10.77 9.02 28.10
CA SER A 24 9.74 9.99 28.47
C SER A 24 8.54 9.25 29.07
N ASP A 25 7.90 9.82 30.08
CA ASP A 25 6.70 9.25 30.70
C ASP A 25 5.52 9.19 29.72
N ALA A 26 5.50 10.09 28.75
CA ALA A 26 4.51 10.08 27.67
C ALA A 26 4.81 9.01 26.62
N ARG A 27 5.95 8.30 26.64
CA ARG A 27 6.29 7.30 25.62
C ARG A 27 5.44 6.05 25.80
N ARG A 28 4.82 5.57 24.73
CA ARG A 28 4.14 4.26 24.71
C ARG A 28 4.90 3.24 23.88
N GLU A 29 4.61 1.96 24.11
CA GLU A 29 5.11 0.90 23.24
C GLU A 29 4.32 0.90 21.90
N PRO A 30 5.00 0.82 20.74
CA PRO A 30 4.33 0.73 19.44
C PRO A 30 3.45 -0.53 19.34
N PHE A 31 2.25 -0.38 18.78
CA PHE A 31 1.34 -1.52 18.56
C PHE A 31 1.77 -2.41 17.36
N CYS A 32 2.54 -1.87 16.42
CA CYS A 32 3.04 -2.64 15.28
C CYS A 32 4.39 -3.28 15.62
N PRO A 33 4.54 -4.62 15.52
CA PRO A 33 5.81 -5.28 15.82
C PRO A 33 6.93 -4.91 14.84
N HIS A 34 6.57 -4.38 13.66
CA HIS A 34 7.51 -3.98 12.62
C HIS A 34 7.98 -2.53 12.76
N PHE A 35 7.48 -1.76 13.74
CA PHE A 35 7.65 -0.31 13.84
C PHE A 35 9.10 0.15 13.78
N ASP A 36 10.02 -0.52 14.49
CA ASP A 36 11.42 -0.07 14.59
C ASP A 36 12.22 -0.25 13.28
N ARG A 37 11.72 -1.08 12.34
CA ARG A 37 12.40 -1.37 11.07
C ARG A 37 11.64 -0.82 9.87
N CYS A 38 10.33 -1.08 9.80
CA CYS A 38 9.47 -0.71 8.69
C CYS A 38 9.39 0.81 8.56
N GLY A 39 9.64 1.35 7.37
CA GLY A 39 9.59 2.80 7.11
C GLY A 39 8.17 3.38 6.98
N GLY A 40 7.12 2.61 7.32
CA GLY A 40 5.73 3.00 7.09
C GLY A 40 5.15 3.93 8.17
N CYS A 41 5.55 3.79 9.43
CA CYS A 41 5.02 4.56 10.56
C CYS A 41 6.18 5.17 11.37
N SER A 42 6.03 6.42 11.80
CA SER A 42 7.13 7.15 12.48
C SER A 42 6.84 7.51 13.94
N LEU A 43 5.56 7.50 14.37
CA LEU A 43 5.14 8.10 15.65
C LEU A 43 4.40 7.15 16.58
N GLN A 44 4.37 5.82 16.34
CA GLN A 44 3.59 4.91 17.20
C GLN A 44 4.06 4.84 18.65
N HIS A 45 5.30 5.24 18.93
CA HIS A 45 5.84 5.37 20.29
C HIS A 45 5.33 6.62 21.03
N MET A 46 4.56 7.48 20.36
CA MET A 46 3.91 8.67 20.92
C MET A 46 2.40 8.40 21.03
N PRO A 47 1.74 8.71 22.16
CA PRO A 47 0.29 8.63 22.31
C PRO A 47 -0.39 9.48 21.25
N TYR A 48 -1.50 9.00 20.71
CA TYR A 48 -2.15 9.64 19.57
C TYR A 48 -2.62 11.06 19.87
N GLN A 49 -3.17 11.29 21.06
CA GLN A 49 -3.57 12.63 21.47
C GLN A 49 -2.40 13.62 21.43
N THR A 50 -1.22 13.19 21.92
CA THR A 50 0.01 13.98 21.83
C THR A 50 0.47 14.18 20.38
N GLN A 51 0.29 13.19 19.50
CA GLN A 51 0.59 13.36 18.07
C GLN A 51 -0.29 14.45 17.44
N LEU A 52 -1.57 14.49 17.78
CA LEU A 52 -2.51 15.51 17.29
C LEU A 52 -2.13 16.89 17.81
N GLU A 53 -1.84 17.02 19.10
CA GLU A 53 -1.41 18.28 19.72
C GLU A 53 -0.14 18.83 19.09
N VAL A 54 0.90 18.00 18.94
CA VAL A 54 2.18 18.41 18.34
C VAL A 54 1.97 18.87 16.89
N LYS A 55 1.17 18.14 16.11
CA LYS A 55 0.85 18.53 14.71
C LYS A 55 0.06 19.83 14.67
N GLN A 56 -0.93 19.99 15.55
CA GLN A 56 -1.76 21.20 15.63
C GLN A 56 -0.93 22.41 16.03
N GLN A 57 -0.02 22.28 16.99
CA GLN A 57 0.89 23.34 17.41
C GLN A 57 1.86 23.73 16.29
N ALA A 58 2.44 22.75 15.60
CA ALA A 58 3.33 23.01 14.46
C ALA A 58 2.59 23.74 13.32
N PHE A 59 1.35 23.32 13.02
CA PHE A 59 0.50 23.96 12.03
C PHE A 59 0.10 25.38 12.45
N LYS A 60 -0.36 25.58 13.70
CA LYS A 60 -0.66 26.91 14.28
C LYS A 60 0.51 27.88 14.14
N LYS A 61 1.72 27.45 14.49
CA LYS A 61 2.94 28.27 14.39
C LYS A 61 3.30 28.65 12.94
N LEU A 62 2.97 27.79 11.98
CA LEU A 62 3.14 28.11 10.56
C LEU A 62 2.08 29.11 10.10
N MET A 63 0.81 28.87 10.44
CA MET A 63 -0.32 29.72 10.06
C MET A 63 -0.26 31.10 10.69
N SER A 64 0.21 31.24 11.94
CA SER A 64 0.36 32.55 12.58
C SER A 64 1.30 33.50 11.83
N LYS A 65 2.18 32.97 10.99
CA LYS A 65 3.09 33.75 10.14
C LYS A 65 2.52 34.05 8.76
N LEU A 66 1.71 33.13 8.22
CA LEU A 66 1.19 33.20 6.85
C LEU A 66 -0.19 33.88 6.77
N ALA A 67 -1.04 33.67 7.77
CA ALA A 67 -2.39 34.20 7.85
C ALA A 67 -2.82 34.37 9.32
N PRO A 68 -2.35 35.43 10.02
CA PRO A 68 -2.54 35.62 11.46
C PRO A 68 -4.01 35.78 11.87
N SER A 69 -4.87 36.21 10.95
CA SER A 69 -6.30 36.44 11.22
C SER A 69 -7.19 35.22 10.98
N VAL A 70 -6.62 34.08 10.56
CA VAL A 70 -7.39 32.86 10.29
C VAL A 70 -7.60 32.08 11.59
N GLU A 71 -8.86 31.91 11.98
CA GLU A 71 -9.23 31.00 13.05
C GLU A 71 -9.16 29.55 12.55
N LEU A 72 -8.53 28.69 13.35
CA LEU A 72 -8.39 27.28 13.01
C LEU A 72 -9.53 26.47 13.61
N SER A 73 -10.14 25.61 12.80
CA SER A 73 -11.14 24.65 13.23
C SER A 73 -10.57 23.58 14.17
N ALA A 74 -11.48 22.87 14.84
CA ALA A 74 -11.15 21.69 15.63
C ALA A 74 -10.54 20.59 14.77
N ILE A 75 -9.71 19.74 15.39
CA ILE A 75 -9.06 18.62 14.72
C ILE A 75 -10.10 17.58 14.33
N ILE A 76 -10.13 17.22 13.05
CA ILE A 76 -10.83 16.03 12.57
C ILE A 76 -9.86 14.85 12.73
N GLN A 77 -10.29 13.84 13.47
CA GLN A 77 -9.50 12.65 13.79
C GLN A 77 -10.28 11.38 13.46
N GLY A 78 -9.57 10.27 13.38
CA GLY A 78 -10.13 8.94 13.16
C GLY A 78 -9.30 7.90 13.92
N ASP A 79 -9.55 6.63 13.66
CA ASP A 79 -8.88 5.56 14.39
C ASP A 79 -7.37 5.52 14.14
N GLU A 80 -6.62 5.11 15.17
CA GLU A 80 -5.16 4.92 15.09
C GLU A 80 -4.75 3.68 14.29
N GLN A 81 -5.67 2.74 14.13
CA GLN A 81 -5.51 1.43 13.52
C GLN A 81 -6.60 1.24 12.47
N GLY A 82 -6.40 0.33 11.52
CA GLY A 82 -7.44 0.03 10.53
C GLY A 82 -7.72 1.11 9.48
N TYR A 83 -7.11 2.31 9.58
CA TYR A 83 -7.46 3.45 8.73
C TYR A 83 -6.94 3.34 7.29
N ARG A 84 -5.92 2.52 7.01
CA ARG A 84 -5.24 2.46 5.71
C ARG A 84 -5.96 1.48 4.79
N ARG A 85 -6.79 2.05 3.93
CA ARG A 85 -7.59 1.35 2.90
C ARG A 85 -6.87 1.11 1.57
N ARG A 86 -5.63 1.59 1.41
CA ARG A 86 -4.79 1.27 0.24
C ARG A 86 -3.35 1.01 0.64
N SER A 87 -2.78 -0.08 0.13
CA SER A 87 -1.40 -0.47 0.37
C SER A 87 -0.73 -0.92 -0.92
N ARG A 88 0.56 -0.60 -1.05
CA ARG A 88 1.44 -1.13 -2.08
C ARG A 88 2.57 -1.90 -1.39
N ILE A 89 2.49 -3.22 -1.46
CA ILE A 89 3.41 -4.16 -0.83
C ILE A 89 4.48 -4.52 -1.86
N SER A 90 5.74 -4.33 -1.50
CA SER A 90 6.88 -4.67 -2.36
C SER A 90 7.08 -6.18 -2.34
N LEU A 91 7.31 -6.75 -3.53
CA LEU A 91 7.66 -8.15 -3.72
C LEU A 91 9.11 -8.19 -4.22
N ARG A 92 9.96 -8.96 -3.56
CA ARG A 92 11.36 -9.11 -3.99
C ARG A 92 11.86 -10.51 -3.74
N TRP A 93 12.29 -11.19 -4.79
CA TRP A 93 12.97 -12.47 -4.64
C TRP A 93 14.37 -12.27 -4.05
N ASN A 94 14.66 -12.95 -2.94
CA ASN A 94 16.00 -12.99 -2.36
C ASN A 94 16.72 -14.29 -2.80
N PRO A 95 17.75 -14.21 -3.66
CA PRO A 95 18.42 -15.40 -4.16
C PRO A 95 19.26 -16.11 -3.10
N LYS A 96 19.65 -15.44 -2.01
CA LYS A 96 20.46 -16.03 -0.93
C LYS A 96 19.63 -16.91 0.00
N SER A 97 18.45 -16.45 0.39
CA SER A 97 17.52 -17.21 1.24
C SER A 97 16.54 -18.07 0.44
N GLN A 98 16.49 -17.90 -0.88
CA GLN A 98 15.50 -18.52 -1.76
C GLN A 98 14.06 -18.28 -1.29
N GLN A 99 13.78 -17.05 -0.85
CA GLN A 99 12.46 -16.66 -0.34
C GLN A 99 11.98 -15.37 -1.01
N LEU A 100 10.66 -15.25 -1.11
CA LEU A 100 10.00 -14.02 -1.54
C LEU A 100 9.88 -13.07 -0.34
N GLU A 101 10.57 -11.94 -0.38
CA GLU A 101 10.37 -10.85 0.56
C GLU A 101 9.06 -10.12 0.22
N PHE A 102 8.18 -9.99 1.21
CA PHE A 102 6.82 -9.46 1.08
C PHE A 102 6.58 -8.42 2.17
N GLY A 103 6.61 -7.14 1.81
CA GLY A 103 6.40 -6.10 2.81
C GLY A 103 6.75 -4.70 2.33
N PHE A 104 7.31 -3.89 3.23
CA PHE A 104 7.59 -2.48 2.97
C PHE A 104 9.08 -2.17 3.05
N ARG A 105 9.49 -1.04 2.48
CA ARG A 105 10.87 -0.58 2.61
C ARG A 105 11.19 -0.25 4.07
N GLN A 106 12.36 -0.65 4.50
CA GLN A 106 12.93 -0.23 5.78
C GLN A 106 13.14 1.29 5.78
N GLY A 107 13.01 1.93 6.95
CA GLY A 107 13.30 3.36 7.08
C GLY A 107 14.70 3.71 6.58
N LYS A 108 14.80 4.68 5.66
CA LYS A 108 16.06 5.17 5.07
C LYS A 108 16.89 4.09 4.34
N SER A 109 16.24 3.04 3.83
CA SER A 109 16.92 1.92 3.16
C SER A 109 16.05 1.36 2.02
N ASN A 110 16.70 0.70 1.05
CA ASN A 110 16.02 -0.04 -0.02
C ASN A 110 15.79 -1.52 0.34
N GLN A 111 16.11 -1.93 1.57
CA GLN A 111 15.81 -3.27 2.06
C GLN A 111 14.31 -3.41 2.34
N ILE A 112 13.76 -4.60 2.07
CA ILE A 112 12.38 -4.93 2.39
C ILE A 112 12.33 -5.54 3.79
N VAL A 113 11.43 -5.01 4.61
CA VAL A 113 11.00 -5.61 5.87
C VAL A 113 9.80 -6.46 5.54
N SER A 114 10.00 -7.79 5.54
CA SER A 114 8.88 -8.72 5.39
C SER A 114 7.91 -8.57 6.56
N ILE A 115 6.62 -8.56 6.25
CA ILE A 115 5.54 -8.41 7.24
C ILE A 115 4.56 -9.57 7.14
N ASP A 116 3.99 -9.92 8.28
CA ASP A 116 2.86 -10.82 8.48
C ASP A 116 1.59 -10.05 8.86
N GLN A 117 1.74 -8.91 9.52
CA GLN A 117 0.66 -8.03 9.94
C GLN A 117 1.00 -6.55 9.76
N CYS A 118 -0.04 -5.73 9.57
CA CYS A 118 0.06 -4.29 9.48
C CYS A 118 -1.17 -3.66 10.16
N PRO A 119 -1.11 -3.34 11.46
CA PRO A 119 -2.33 -2.94 12.20
C PRO A 119 -2.95 -1.61 11.75
N VAL A 120 -2.21 -0.79 11.00
CA VAL A 120 -2.78 0.43 10.39
C VAL A 120 -3.60 0.12 9.13
N MET A 121 -3.47 -1.07 8.55
CA MET A 121 -4.24 -1.53 7.40
C MET A 121 -5.65 -1.92 7.83
N SER A 122 -6.66 -1.68 6.99
CA SER A 122 -8.03 -2.07 7.30
C SER A 122 -8.14 -3.59 7.55
N PRO A 123 -9.04 -4.04 8.44
CA PRO A 123 -9.16 -5.47 8.77
C PRO A 123 -9.37 -6.37 7.55
N ASN A 124 -10.16 -5.91 6.57
CA ASN A 124 -10.41 -6.61 5.31
C ASN A 124 -9.12 -6.89 4.54
N LEU A 125 -8.23 -5.91 4.44
CA LEU A 125 -6.95 -6.08 3.74
C LEU A 125 -5.92 -6.84 4.58
N GLN A 126 -5.95 -6.70 5.90
CA GLN A 126 -5.06 -7.43 6.80
C GLN A 126 -5.29 -8.95 6.68
N GLY A 127 -6.55 -9.38 6.56
CA GLY A 127 -6.91 -10.77 6.31
C GLY A 127 -6.37 -11.35 5.00
N LEU A 128 -6.01 -10.51 4.02
CA LEU A 128 -5.45 -10.94 2.73
C LEU A 128 -3.93 -11.12 2.76
N LEU A 129 -3.20 -10.65 3.78
CA LEU A 129 -1.74 -10.65 3.78
C LEU A 129 -1.15 -12.07 3.72
N ALA A 130 -1.52 -12.94 4.66
CA ALA A 130 -0.98 -14.30 4.73
C ALA A 130 -1.42 -15.17 3.53
N PRO A 131 -2.71 -15.15 3.10
CA PRO A 131 -3.11 -15.88 1.90
C PRO A 131 -2.44 -15.37 0.62
N ALA A 132 -2.27 -14.05 0.47
CA ALA A 132 -1.57 -13.48 -0.67
C ALA A 132 -0.09 -13.91 -0.70
N LEU A 133 0.60 -13.86 0.45
CA LEU A 133 1.98 -14.33 0.55
C LEU A 133 2.11 -15.80 0.16
N THR A 134 1.17 -16.63 0.60
CA THR A 134 1.16 -18.07 0.31
C THR A 134 1.09 -18.33 -1.19
N VAL A 135 0.09 -17.75 -1.89
CA VAL A 135 -0.06 -17.93 -3.34
C VAL A 135 1.12 -17.34 -4.10
N LEU A 136 1.59 -16.13 -3.74
CA LEU A 136 2.70 -15.46 -4.42
C LEU A 136 4.02 -16.22 -4.29
N SER A 137 4.24 -16.88 -3.15
CA SER A 137 5.45 -17.69 -2.93
C SER A 137 5.43 -19.01 -3.69
N SER A 138 4.25 -19.51 -4.07
CA SER A 138 4.10 -20.74 -4.87
C SER A 138 4.22 -20.52 -6.38
N LEU A 139 4.24 -19.27 -6.85
CA LEU A 139 4.30 -18.98 -8.27
C LEU A 139 5.63 -19.43 -8.87
N SER A 140 5.60 -19.88 -10.13
CA SER A 140 6.77 -20.44 -10.81
C SER A 140 7.85 -19.41 -11.15
N GLN A 141 7.52 -18.11 -11.14
CA GLN A 141 8.40 -17.00 -11.53
C GLN A 141 8.46 -15.89 -10.46
N PRO A 142 8.92 -16.17 -9.23
CA PRO A 142 8.89 -15.20 -8.14
C PRO A 142 9.82 -13.99 -8.39
N ARG A 143 10.83 -14.15 -9.26
CA ARG A 143 11.75 -13.08 -9.68
C ARG A 143 11.08 -11.98 -10.51
N ASN A 144 9.95 -12.29 -11.14
CA ASN A 144 9.22 -11.39 -12.02
C ASN A 144 8.13 -10.60 -11.28
N LEU A 145 7.96 -10.86 -9.99
CA LEU A 145 6.97 -10.16 -9.16
C LEU A 145 7.54 -8.80 -8.74
N GLY A 146 6.80 -7.72 -9.02
CA GLY A 146 7.20 -6.36 -8.67
C GLY A 146 6.57 -5.88 -7.36
N HIS A 147 5.24 -5.77 -7.35
CA HIS A 147 4.51 -5.35 -6.16
C HIS A 147 3.05 -5.81 -6.19
N LEU A 148 2.45 -5.93 -5.02
CA LEU A 148 1.02 -6.17 -4.83
C LEU A 148 0.37 -4.88 -4.34
N GLU A 149 -0.66 -4.39 -5.01
CA GLU A 149 -1.52 -3.34 -4.48
C GLU A 149 -2.81 -3.96 -3.93
N LEU A 150 -3.16 -3.53 -2.73
CA LEU A 150 -4.38 -3.90 -2.02
C LEU A 150 -5.21 -2.63 -1.83
N VAL A 151 -6.48 -2.66 -2.21
CA VAL A 151 -7.41 -1.54 -2.03
C VAL A 151 -8.71 -2.06 -1.44
N ASP A 152 -9.18 -1.42 -0.38
CA ASP A 152 -10.46 -1.68 0.27
C ASP A 152 -11.47 -0.64 -0.24
N ALA A 153 -12.16 -0.96 -1.32
CA ALA A 153 -13.25 -0.13 -1.83
C ALA A 153 -14.55 -0.47 -1.10
N ASP A 154 -15.54 0.40 -1.16
CA ASP A 154 -16.78 0.24 -0.38
C ASP A 154 -17.59 -1.00 -0.78
N ASN A 155 -17.43 -1.47 -2.01
CA ASN A 155 -18.15 -2.61 -2.57
C ASN A 155 -17.30 -3.89 -2.72
N THR A 156 -15.96 -3.78 -2.70
CA THR A 156 -15.08 -4.94 -2.93
C THR A 156 -13.64 -4.63 -2.53
N GLN A 157 -12.87 -5.66 -2.19
CA GLN A 157 -11.41 -5.55 -2.12
C GLN A 157 -10.81 -5.78 -3.51
N VAL A 158 -9.90 -4.92 -3.89
CA VAL A 158 -9.16 -5.00 -5.16
C VAL A 158 -7.73 -5.43 -4.87
N VAL A 159 -7.29 -6.45 -5.60
CA VAL A 159 -5.91 -6.94 -5.61
C VAL A 159 -5.32 -6.69 -6.99
N LEU A 160 -4.29 -5.88 -7.06
CA LEU A 160 -3.53 -5.65 -8.29
C LEU A 160 -2.13 -6.23 -8.14
N LEU A 161 -1.79 -7.20 -8.99
CA LEU A 161 -0.44 -7.76 -9.04
C LEU A 161 0.33 -7.14 -10.21
N ARG A 162 1.43 -6.46 -9.89
CA ARG A 162 2.39 -5.96 -10.87
C ARG A 162 3.49 -6.98 -11.11
N THR A 163 3.66 -7.41 -12.36
CA THR A 163 4.75 -8.32 -12.79
C THR A 163 5.56 -7.72 -13.92
N THR A 164 6.87 -7.91 -13.92
CA THR A 164 7.78 -7.40 -14.97
C THR A 164 7.65 -8.16 -16.29
N GLU A 165 7.15 -9.38 -16.24
CA GLU A 165 6.88 -10.23 -17.40
C GLU A 165 5.47 -10.80 -17.30
N GLU A 166 4.99 -11.41 -18.38
CA GLU A 166 3.72 -12.12 -18.40
C GLU A 166 3.76 -13.37 -17.51
N LEU A 167 2.74 -13.54 -16.66
CA LEU A 167 2.59 -14.75 -15.85
C LEU A 167 2.25 -15.96 -16.73
N LYS A 168 2.83 -17.12 -16.40
CA LYS A 168 2.44 -18.39 -17.00
C LYS A 168 0.97 -18.73 -16.72
N VAL A 169 0.37 -19.56 -17.57
CA VAL A 169 -1.03 -19.99 -17.44
C VAL A 169 -1.32 -20.61 -16.07
N ALA A 170 -0.42 -21.44 -15.55
CA ALA A 170 -0.56 -22.05 -14.23
C ALA A 170 -0.58 -20.99 -13.10
N ASP A 171 0.31 -20.00 -13.16
CA ASP A 171 0.39 -18.92 -12.18
C ASP A 171 -0.83 -17.99 -12.25
N LYS A 172 -1.32 -17.69 -13.46
CA LYS A 172 -2.58 -16.96 -13.68
C LYS A 172 -3.77 -17.72 -13.04
N LYS A 173 -3.83 -19.04 -13.21
CA LYS A 173 -4.86 -19.89 -12.61
C LYS A 173 -4.80 -19.84 -11.08
N ALA A 174 -3.63 -19.97 -10.48
CA ALA A 174 -3.44 -19.89 -9.02
C ALA A 174 -3.92 -18.53 -8.47
N MET A 175 -3.59 -17.43 -9.14
CA MET A 175 -4.07 -16.09 -8.73
C MET A 175 -5.59 -15.94 -8.89
N LEU A 176 -6.20 -16.54 -9.92
CA LEU A 176 -7.66 -16.55 -10.09
C LEU A 176 -8.36 -17.39 -9.02
N GLU A 177 -7.77 -18.52 -8.61
CA GLU A 177 -8.28 -19.35 -7.51
C GLU A 177 -8.23 -18.60 -6.18
N PHE A 178 -7.11 -17.93 -5.90
CA PHE A 178 -6.98 -17.01 -4.76
C PHE A 178 -8.08 -15.92 -4.80
N ALA A 179 -8.28 -15.29 -5.96
CA ALA A 179 -9.27 -14.22 -6.10
C ALA A 179 -10.69 -14.70 -5.82
N LYS A 180 -11.05 -15.90 -6.30
CA LYS A 180 -12.34 -16.53 -6.04
C LYS A 180 -12.52 -16.91 -4.57
N ALA A 181 -11.50 -17.53 -3.97
CA ALA A 181 -11.55 -18.00 -2.58
C ALA A 181 -11.76 -16.84 -1.59
N HIS A 182 -11.17 -15.68 -1.88
CA HIS A 182 -11.28 -14.49 -1.02
C HIS A 182 -12.28 -13.44 -1.52
N GLN A 183 -13.04 -13.73 -2.59
CA GLN A 183 -14.05 -12.86 -3.17
C GLN A 183 -13.52 -11.44 -3.53
N VAL A 184 -12.30 -11.37 -4.05
CA VAL A 184 -11.62 -10.11 -4.40
C VAL A 184 -11.58 -9.89 -5.91
N SER A 185 -11.56 -8.62 -6.31
CA SER A 185 -11.36 -8.24 -7.71
C SER A 185 -9.87 -8.24 -8.05
N LEU A 186 -9.44 -9.13 -8.96
CA LEU A 186 -8.04 -9.27 -9.38
C LEU A 186 -7.74 -8.48 -10.66
N TYR A 187 -6.64 -7.73 -10.64
CA TYR A 187 -6.07 -7.07 -11.81
C TYR A 187 -4.60 -7.47 -11.98
N LEU A 188 -4.18 -7.73 -13.22
CA LEU A 188 -2.78 -7.97 -13.53
C LEU A 188 -2.23 -6.80 -14.33
N HIS A 189 -1.23 -6.12 -13.77
CA HIS A 189 -0.48 -5.11 -14.50
C HIS A 189 0.86 -5.73 -14.93
N GLN A 190 0.99 -6.06 -16.21
CA GLN A 190 2.18 -6.72 -16.75
C GLN A 190 2.95 -5.70 -17.61
N ALA A 191 4.24 -5.89 -17.82
CA ALA A 191 5.01 -4.93 -18.62
C ALA A 191 4.41 -4.75 -20.02
N ARG A 192 4.28 -3.49 -20.46
CA ARG A 192 3.66 -3.01 -21.72
C ARG A 192 2.17 -3.30 -21.95
N LEU A 193 1.46 -4.04 -21.08
CA LEU A 193 0.01 -4.30 -21.21
C LEU A 193 -0.68 -4.33 -19.83
N SER A 194 -1.66 -3.45 -19.61
CA SER A 194 -2.60 -3.58 -18.49
C SER A 194 -3.78 -4.44 -18.93
N GLN A 195 -3.97 -5.62 -18.32
CA GLN A 195 -5.12 -6.49 -18.58
C GLN A 195 -5.89 -6.72 -17.29
N SER A 196 -7.19 -6.38 -17.28
CA SER A 196 -8.08 -6.79 -16.20
C SER A 196 -8.37 -8.29 -16.33
N LEU A 197 -8.20 -9.04 -15.23
CA LEU A 197 -8.63 -10.43 -15.14
C LEU A 197 -9.77 -10.51 -14.12
N SER A 198 -10.96 -10.03 -14.51
CA SER A 198 -12.16 -10.33 -13.74
C SER A 198 -13.11 -11.18 -14.57
N MET A 199 -13.56 -12.30 -13.98
CA MET A 199 -14.64 -13.12 -14.53
C MET A 199 -15.94 -12.31 -14.70
N ALA A 200 -16.09 -11.19 -13.98
CA ALA A 200 -17.25 -10.30 -14.07
C ALA A 200 -17.19 -9.33 -15.26
N MET A 201 -16.01 -8.92 -15.75
CA MET A 201 -15.92 -8.03 -16.91
C MET A 201 -16.11 -8.76 -18.24
N LEU A 202 -15.81 -10.06 -18.31
CA LEU A 202 -16.12 -10.83 -19.53
C LEU A 202 -17.62 -10.86 -19.80
N GLN A 203 -18.45 -11.07 -18.76
CA GLN A 203 -19.91 -11.10 -18.91
C GLN A 203 -20.52 -9.72 -19.19
N TYR A 204 -19.95 -8.64 -18.65
CA TYR A 204 -20.46 -7.28 -18.89
C TYR A 204 -20.07 -6.73 -20.28
N ALA A 205 -18.85 -6.99 -20.74
CA ALA A 205 -18.40 -6.60 -22.09
C ALA A 205 -19.09 -7.45 -23.19
N LEU A 206 -19.35 -8.74 -22.93
CA LEU A 206 -20.10 -9.59 -23.87
C LEU A 206 -21.59 -9.21 -23.97
N ARG A 207 -22.22 -8.73 -22.88
CA ARG A 207 -23.62 -8.26 -22.93
C ARG A 207 -23.79 -6.97 -23.75
N LEU A 208 -22.83 -6.04 -23.69
CA LEU A 208 -22.88 -4.81 -24.49
C LEU A 208 -22.52 -5.02 -25.97
N ALA A 209 -21.75 -6.07 -26.28
CA ALA A 209 -21.45 -6.46 -27.67
C ALA A 209 -22.59 -7.26 -28.35
N GLN A 210 -23.50 -7.87 -27.57
CA GLN A 210 -24.64 -8.65 -28.08
C GLN A 210 -25.95 -7.86 -28.11
N SER A 211 -26.01 -6.67 -27.52
CA SER A 211 -27.18 -5.78 -27.56
C SER A 211 -27.15 -4.73 -28.68
N SER A 212 -26.19 -4.80 -29.61
CA SER A 212 -26.06 -3.86 -30.74
C SER A 212 -26.19 -4.52 -32.12
N HIS A 213 -27.00 -5.58 -32.23
CA HIS A 213 -27.45 -6.12 -33.53
C HIS A 213 -28.96 -6.13 -33.64
N SER A 214 -29.53 -4.94 -33.86
CA SER A 214 -30.76 -4.76 -34.62
C SER A 214 -30.93 -3.28 -35.01
N CYS A 215 -30.53 -2.88 -36.21
CA CYS A 215 -31.42 -2.29 -37.23
C CYS A 215 -30.60 -1.77 -38.44
N PRO A 216 -31.09 -1.90 -39.70
CA PRO A 216 -30.32 -1.68 -40.92
C PRO A 216 -30.57 -0.33 -41.62
N ARG A 217 -29.58 0.08 -42.45
CA ARG A 217 -29.63 1.11 -43.53
C ARG A 217 -29.83 2.56 -43.02
N THR A 218 -29.11 3.58 -43.50
CA THR A 218 -28.91 3.99 -44.89
C THR A 218 -27.70 4.92 -45.01
N LEU A 219 -27.09 4.94 -46.20
CA LEU A 219 -26.08 5.90 -46.64
C LEU A 219 -26.48 7.37 -46.38
N SER A 220 -25.53 8.24 -46.04
CA SER A 220 -25.03 9.27 -46.97
C SER A 220 -24.11 10.31 -46.31
N LYS A 221 -22.97 10.53 -46.98
CA LYS A 221 -22.37 11.83 -47.33
C LYS A 221 -21.72 12.75 -46.28
N LEU A 222 -20.51 13.18 -46.68
CA LEU A 222 -19.90 14.52 -46.65
C LEU A 222 -18.84 14.85 -45.58
N THR A 223 -17.60 14.81 -46.09
CA THR A 223 -16.48 15.76 -46.00
C THR A 223 -16.75 17.19 -45.48
N ALA A 224 -15.68 17.74 -44.88
CA ALA A 224 -15.34 19.17 -44.64
C ALA A 224 -16.27 19.91 -43.64
N VAL A 225 -15.80 20.61 -42.61
CA VAL A 225 -14.68 21.56 -42.46
C VAL A 225 -14.10 21.46 -41.05
#